data_AF-A0A656JX95-F1
#
_entry.id   AF-A0A656JX95-F1
#
_cell.length_a   1.000
_cell.length_b   1.000
_cell.length_c   1.000
_cell.angle_alpha   90.00
_cell.angle_beta   90.00
_cell.angle_gamma   90.00
#
_symmetry.space_group_name_H-M   'P 1'
#
loop_
_entity.id
_entity.type
_entity.pdbx_description
1 polymer ?
#
loop_
_entity_poly.entity_id
_entity_poly.type
_entity_poly.pdbx_seq_one_letter_code
_entity_poly.pdbx_strand_id
1 'polypeptide(L)' 'SIFNESAVNALSPLTTRQKQVLGLVAAGKTNKEIAKELGISPFTVRIHVSSLLKVLGVSTRSAAAAQFSSLAIR' A
#
# COMPACT_ATOMS: atom_id res chain seq x y z
N SER A 1 18.62 -15.97 -10.84
CA SER A 1 18.08 -15.17 -9.72
C SER A 1 16.71 -14.70 -10.13
N ILE A 2 15.66 -15.43 -9.77
CA ILE A 2 14.29 -15.24 -10.32
C ILE A 2 13.53 -14.33 -9.36
N PHE A 3 13.79 -13.03 -9.41
CA PHE A 3 12.86 -12.05 -8.85
C PHE A 3 11.83 -11.76 -9.94
N ASN A 4 10.57 -12.09 -9.66
CA ASN A 4 9.46 -12.02 -10.60
C ASN A 4 9.19 -10.57 -11.05
N GLU A 5 9.61 -10.21 -12.27
CA GLU A 5 9.47 -8.86 -12.86
C GLU A 5 8.02 -8.35 -12.87
N SER A 6 7.03 -9.25 -12.95
CA SER A 6 5.62 -8.87 -13.01
C SER A 6 5.07 -8.30 -11.69
N ALA A 7 5.54 -8.81 -10.54
CA ALA A 7 5.10 -8.34 -9.23
C ALA A 7 5.78 -7.00 -8.85
N VAL A 8 7.06 -6.85 -9.19
CA VAL A 8 7.75 -5.57 -9.03
C VAL A 8 7.17 -4.49 -9.95
N ASN A 9 6.70 -4.85 -11.16
CA ASN A 9 6.04 -3.92 -12.07
C ASN A 9 4.69 -3.40 -11.53
N ALA A 10 3.90 -4.24 -10.83
CA ALA A 10 2.63 -3.83 -10.24
C ALA A 10 2.80 -2.81 -9.10
N LEU A 11 3.91 -2.86 -8.36
CA LEU A 11 4.24 -1.91 -7.29
C LEU A 11 5.17 -0.77 -7.76
N SER A 12 5.76 -0.89 -8.94
CA SER A 12 6.62 0.13 -9.56
C SER A 12 6.01 1.53 -9.60
N PRO A 13 4.70 1.72 -9.95
CA PRO A 13 4.12 3.07 -9.98
C PRO A 13 3.88 3.67 -8.59
N LEU A 14 4.04 2.91 -7.51
CA LEU A 14 3.92 3.44 -6.15
C LEU A 14 5.22 4.10 -5.69
N THR A 15 5.09 5.32 -5.15
CA THR A 15 6.16 5.98 -4.40
C THR A 15 6.57 5.17 -3.17
N THR A 16 7.78 5.41 -2.68
CA THR A 16 8.28 4.78 -1.44
C THR A 16 7.30 4.91 -0.28
N ARG A 17 6.68 6.09 -0.13
CA ARG A 17 5.71 6.34 0.94
C ARG A 17 4.42 5.55 0.75
N GLN A 18 3.92 5.43 -0.47
CA GLN A 18 2.74 4.62 -0.76
C GLN A 18 3.01 3.13 -0.53
N LYS A 19 4.22 2.63 -0.83
CA LYS A 19 4.62 1.25 -0.51
C LYS A 19 4.61 0.98 0.99
N GLN A 20 5.17 1.89 1.80
CA GLN A 20 5.09 1.80 3.26
C GLN A 20 3.64 1.77 3.76
N VAL A 21 2.81 2.70 3.28
CA VAL A 21 1.38 2.74 3.64
C VAL A 21 0.65 1.46 3.22
N LEU A 22 0.91 0.95 2.01
CA LEU A 22 0.30 -0.29 1.52
C LEU A 22 0.65 -1.49 2.40
N GLY A 23 1.91 -1.63 2.81
CA GLY A 23 2.33 -2.71 3.72
C GLY A 23 1.59 -2.66 5.06
N LEU A 24 1.42 -1.47 5.64
CA LEU A 24 0.69 -1.31 6.90
C LEU A 24 -0.82 -1.49 6.73
N VAL A 25 -1.39 -1.09 5.59
CA VAL A 25 -2.79 -1.38 5.24
C VAL A 25 -3.02 -2.89 5.13
N ALA A 26 -2.10 -3.61 4.50
CA ALA A 26 -2.14 -5.07 4.40
C ALA A 26 -1.99 -5.75 5.76
N ALA A 27 -1.23 -5.15 6.69
CA ALA A 27 -1.15 -5.56 8.09
C ALA A 27 -2.41 -5.19 8.92
N GLY A 28 -3.47 -4.68 8.30
CA GLY A 28 -4.73 -4.35 8.97
C GLY A 28 -4.74 -3.04 9.75
N LYS A 29 -3.68 -2.23 9.70
CA LYS A 29 -3.57 -0.99 10.49
C LYS A 29 -4.56 0.08 10.05
N THR A 30 -5.12 0.81 11.00
CA THR A 30 -5.94 2.00 10.78
C THR A 30 -5.09 3.20 10.36
N ASN A 31 -5.70 4.22 9.76
CA ASN A 31 -4.97 5.44 9.39
C ASN A 31 -4.30 6.13 10.60
N LYS A 32 -4.89 5.99 11.80
CA LYS A 32 -4.32 6.53 13.05
C LYS A 32 -3.07 5.78 13.49
N GLU A 33 -3.07 4.46 13.37
CA GLU A 33 -1.90 3.63 13.69
C GLU A 33 -0.78 3.83 12.67
N ILE A 34 -1.13 3.86 11.38
CA ILE A 34 -0.17 4.16 10.29
C ILE A 34 0.46 5.55 10.51
N ALA A 35 -0.36 6.53 10.88
CA ALA A 35 0.12 7.88 11.17
C ALA A 35 1.15 7.89 12.30
N LYS A 36 0.87 7.17 13.39
CA LYS A 36 1.79 7.02 14.52
C LYS A 36 3.09 6.34 14.11
N GLU A 37 3.02 5.27 13.34
CA GLU A 37 4.18 4.48 12.91
C GLU A 37 5.07 5.23 11.91
N LEU A 38 4.45 6.05 11.05
CA LEU A 38 5.14 6.79 10.00
C LEU A 38 5.49 8.24 10.38
N GLY A 39 5.14 8.70 11.58
CA GLY A 39 5.42 10.06 12.06
C GLY A 39 4.73 11.16 11.25
N ILE A 40 3.52 10.92 10.75
CA ILE A 40 2.73 11.88 9.95
C ILE A 40 1.29 11.98 10.44
N SER A 41 0.53 12.97 9.96
CA SER A 41 -0.87 13.12 10.37
C SER A 41 -1.78 12.01 9.81
N PRO A 42 -2.86 11.62 10.51
CA PRO A 42 -3.88 10.71 9.97
C PRO A 42 -4.52 11.21 8.66
N PHE A 43 -4.61 12.53 8.48
CA PHE A 43 -5.09 13.14 7.25
C PHE A 43 -4.12 12.91 6.09
N THR A 44 -2.82 13.05 6.33
CA THR A 44 -1.76 12.75 5.34
C THR A 44 -1.79 11.27 4.95
N VAL A 45 -2.00 10.36 5.90
CA VAL A 45 -2.19 8.93 5.61
C VAL A 45 -3.42 8.73 4.71
N ARG A 46 -4.54 9.39 5.00
CA ARG A 46 -5.74 9.29 4.15
C ARG A 46 -5.46 9.71 2.71
N ILE A 47 -4.68 10.78 2.49
CA ILE A 47 -4.26 11.20 1.15
C ILE A 47 -3.42 10.12 0.47
N HIS A 48 -2.44 9.54 1.17
CA HIS A 48 -1.64 8.45 0.62
C HIS A 48 -2.49 7.22 0.28
N VAL A 49 -3.44 6.84 1.14
CA VAL A 49 -4.38 5.74 0.87
C VAL A 49 -5.22 6.06 -0.37
N SER A 50 -5.84 7.23 -0.46
CA SER A 50 -6.64 7.59 -1.66
C SER A 50 -5.80 7.57 -2.94
N SER A 51 -4.55 8.05 -2.87
CA SER A 51 -3.64 8.05 -4.02
C SER A 51 -3.18 6.64 -4.39
N LEU A 52 -2.83 5.79 -3.41
CA LEU A 52 -2.42 4.42 -3.69
C LEU A 52 -3.56 3.58 -4.28
N LEU A 53 -4.80 3.77 -3.82
CA LEU A 53 -5.98 3.09 -4.35
C LEU A 53 -6.19 3.41 -5.84
N LYS A 54 -6.03 4.69 -6.21
CA LYS A 54 -6.07 5.13 -7.62
C LYS A 54 -4.98 4.46 -8.46
N VAL A 55 -3.74 4.42 -7.96
CA VAL A 55 -2.61 3.79 -8.67
C VAL A 55 -2.82 2.28 -8.83
N LEU A 56 -3.37 1.61 -7.81
CA LEU A 56 -3.67 0.17 -7.85
C LEU A 56 -4.96 -0.19 -8.60
N GLY A 57 -5.71 0.81 -9.08
CA GLY A 57 -6.98 0.60 -9.79
C GLY A 57 -8.09 -0.03 -8.94
N VAL A 58 -8.06 0.15 -7.61
CA VAL A 58 -9.06 -0.41 -6.68
C VAL A 58 -9.78 0.66 -5.90
N SER A 59 -11.01 0.35 -5.48
CA SER A 59 -11.86 1.31 -4.76
C SER A 59 -11.82 1.16 -3.25
N THR A 60 -11.26 0.05 -2.72
CA THR A 60 -11.31 -0.24 -1.28
C THR A 60 -9.95 -0.60 -0.71
N ARG A 61 -9.74 -0.24 0.57
CA ARG A 61 -8.54 -0.64 1.32
C ARG A 61 -8.36 -2.16 1.40
N SER A 62 -9.46 -2.90 1.51
CA SER A 62 -9.42 -4.37 1.60
C SER A 62 -8.99 -4.98 0.27
N ALA A 63 -9.43 -4.43 -0.86
CA ALA A 63 -8.95 -4.84 -2.18
C ALA A 63 -7.44 -4.54 -2.36
N ALA A 64 -6.95 -3.40 -1.86
CA ALA A 64 -5.52 -3.10 -1.86
C ALA A 64 -4.71 -4.07 -0.99
N ALA A 65 -5.21 -4.41 0.21
CA ALA A 65 -4.59 -5.41 1.08
C ALA A 65 -4.53 -6.81 0.43
N ALA A 66 -5.61 -7.21 -0.25
CA ALA A 66 -5.66 -8.47 -0.97
C ALA A 66 -4.66 -8.52 -2.14
N GLN A 67 -4.56 -7.43 -2.93
CA GLN A 67 -3.57 -7.33 -4.00
C GLN A 67 -2.13 -7.36 -3.45
N PHE A 68 -1.84 -6.68 -2.34
CA PHE A 68 -0.51 -6.75 -1.73
C PHE A 68 -0.16 -8.18 -1.30
N SER A 69 -1.11 -8.89 -0.69
CA SER A 69 -0.91 -10.27 -0.24
C SER A 69 -0.66 -11.22 -1.42
N SER A 70 -1.37 -11.05 -2.54
CA SER A 70 -1.15 -11.87 -3.73
C SER A 70 0.19 -11.58 -4.43
N LEU A 71 0.71 -10.36 -4.30
CA LEU A 71 2.04 -9.97 -4.80
C LEU A 71 3.17 -10.42 -3.87
N ALA A 72 2.96 -10.44 -2.56
CA ALA A 72 3.97 -10.78 -1.56
C ALA A 72 4.17 -12.29 -1.34
N ILE A 73 3.18 -13.11 -1.72
CA ILE A 73 3.21 -14.59 -1.58
C ILE A 73 3.70 -15.28 -2.87
N ARG A 74 3.94 -14.53 -3.95
CA ARG A 74 4.45 -15.04 -5.24
C ARG A 74 5.93 -14.74 -5.41
#